data_AF-A0A0B2VTG2-F1
#
_entry.id   AF-A0A0B2VTG2-F1
#
_cell.length_a   1.000
_cell.length_b   1.000
_cell.length_c   1.000
_cell.angle_alpha   90.00
_cell.angle_beta   90.00
_cell.angle_gamma   90.00
#
_symmetry.space_group_name_H-M   'P 1'
#
loop_
_entity.id
_entity.type
_entity.pdbx_description
1 polymer ?
#
loop_
_entity_poly.entity_id
_entity_poly.type
_entity_poly.pdbx_seq_one_letter_code
_entity_poly.pdbx_strand_id
1 'polypeptide(L)'
;MSIRSPSQSPSKHITVVDVYDLAASIGKDFERIIDQFGNDSVRQLMPKVISALETLESLANHNERENEEIIGLRKTVERLENEKQAKQQDRLKFEMVISALETLESLANHNERENEEIIGLRKTVERLENEKQAKQQDRLKFEMELEAVEENYRKEIDDLWSMVKSLQNENKHLSSSVSPETLSPATPRDEDLTVMIELRELSNKQKEQIKELQRDIETYSCEVENLHNSIEKLIRQNEELLRKNASLQKQGRMLVEEKSEIIKRLQQTEEANFKLTKLFKDASRQCKDLQQSQQEDNDNAPRFTLAELREVLQEKNLLKGKVLELEEELEQLRPSRRPGSAGSDANQELENKPSDSEEYVVYGPINKEPEEKLYPWKYERKDSGVRKFFRFFKEGLNSGGYSPGCGSSSPVPSTRTMSSLSSIAQSPR
;
A
#
# COMPACT_ATOMS: atom_id res chain seq x y z
N MET A 1 2.89 -7.30 -27.08
CA MET A 1 1.73 -7.15 -27.99
C MET A 1 1.36 -5.69 -28.02
N SER A 2 1.78 -4.97 -29.06
CA SER A 2 1.56 -3.53 -29.20
C SER A 2 0.12 -3.26 -29.58
N ILE A 3 -0.60 -2.50 -28.74
CA ILE A 3 -1.89 -1.91 -29.09
C ILE A 3 -1.57 -0.74 -30.03
N ARG A 4 -1.67 -1.02 -31.32
CA ARG A 4 -1.57 -0.03 -32.41
C ARG A 4 -2.66 1.01 -32.18
N SER A 5 -2.29 2.28 -32.02
CA SER A 5 -3.23 3.40 -32.10
C SER A 5 -4.02 3.25 -33.40
N PRO A 6 -5.36 3.22 -33.37
CA PRO A 6 -6.12 3.05 -34.58
C PRO A 6 -5.84 4.29 -35.43
N SER A 7 -5.31 4.07 -36.63
CA SER A 7 -5.36 5.03 -37.72
C SER A 7 -6.74 5.70 -37.67
N GLN A 8 -6.77 7.02 -37.55
CA GLN A 8 -7.99 7.79 -37.81
C GLN A 8 -8.25 7.65 -39.31
N SER A 9 -8.81 6.51 -39.70
CA SER A 9 -9.31 6.30 -41.03
C SER A 9 -10.42 7.34 -41.21
N PRO A 10 -10.38 8.21 -42.23
CA PRO A 10 -11.39 9.25 -42.43
C PRO A 10 -12.81 8.67 -42.54
N SER A 11 -12.92 7.39 -42.87
CA SER A 11 -14.15 6.59 -42.88
C SER A 11 -14.80 6.35 -41.50
N LYS A 12 -14.09 6.55 -40.38
CA LYS A 12 -14.65 6.41 -39.03
C LYS A 12 -15.47 7.61 -38.57
N HIS A 13 -15.36 8.74 -39.27
CA HIS A 13 -16.08 9.97 -38.95
C HIS A 13 -17.29 10.21 -39.86
N ILE A 14 -17.53 9.35 -40.84
CA ILE A 14 -18.71 9.41 -41.71
C ILE A 14 -19.92 9.01 -40.88
N THR A 15 -20.84 9.96 -40.71
CA THR A 15 -22.12 9.77 -40.02
C THR A 15 -23.19 9.31 -40.99
N VAL A 16 -24.29 8.80 -40.43
CA VAL A 16 -25.46 8.42 -41.24
C VAL A 16 -26.01 9.64 -42.02
N VAL A 17 -25.89 10.84 -41.46
CA VAL A 17 -26.29 12.10 -42.10
C VAL A 17 -25.46 12.36 -43.37
N ASP A 18 -24.14 12.19 -43.30
CA ASP A 18 -23.25 12.39 -44.46
C ASP A 18 -23.59 11.44 -45.61
N VAL A 19 -24.03 10.21 -45.30
CA VAL A 19 -24.47 9.23 -46.30
C VAL A 19 -25.78 9.64 -46.96
N TYR A 20 -26.71 10.24 -46.21
CA TYR A 20 -27.96 10.76 -46.77
C TYR A 20 -27.73 12.00 -47.64
N ASP A 21 -26.82 12.89 -47.27
CA ASP A 21 -26.46 14.06 -48.08
C ASP A 21 -25.78 13.64 -49.39
N LEU A 22 -24.89 12.64 -49.33
CA LEU A 22 -24.28 12.05 -50.52
C LEU A 22 -25.33 11.38 -51.42
N ALA A 23 -26.27 10.63 -50.83
CA ALA A 23 -27.37 10.00 -51.56
C ALA A 23 -28.25 11.04 -52.27
N ALA A 24 -28.54 12.18 -51.62
CA ALA A 24 -29.32 13.27 -52.20
C ALA A 24 -28.58 13.96 -53.36
N SER A 25 -27.27 14.20 -53.23
CA SER A 25 -26.46 14.75 -54.32
C SER A 25 -26.41 13.81 -55.52
N ILE A 26 -26.15 12.52 -55.29
CA ILE A 26 -26.12 11.50 -56.34
C ILE A 26 -27.49 11.35 -57.01
N GLY A 27 -28.59 11.45 -56.24
CA GLY A 27 -29.94 11.43 -56.77
C GLY A 27 -30.20 12.54 -57.79
N LYS A 28 -29.78 13.77 -57.48
CA LYS A 28 -29.87 14.93 -58.41
C LYS A 28 -29.03 14.74 -59.67
N ASP A 29 -27.90 14.06 -59.57
CA ASP A 29 -27.05 13.76 -60.74
C ASP A 29 -27.73 12.73 -61.64
N PHE A 30 -28.38 11.72 -61.05
CA PHE A 30 -29.19 10.76 -61.81
C PHE A 30 -30.41 11.40 -62.46
N GLU A 31 -31.12 12.32 -61.79
CA GLU A 31 -32.19 13.13 -62.42
C GLU A 31 -31.68 13.81 -63.69
N ARG A 32 -30.57 14.56 -63.58
CA ARG A 32 -29.99 15.29 -64.72
C ARG A 32 -29.60 14.38 -65.88
N ILE A 33 -29.07 13.19 -65.59
CA ILE A 33 -28.71 12.21 -66.63
C ILE A 33 -29.96 11.65 -67.30
N ILE A 34 -31.00 11.34 -66.53
CA ILE A 34 -32.27 10.82 -67.05
C ILE A 34 -32.95 11.88 -67.94
N ASP A 35 -32.96 13.15 -67.53
CA ASP A 35 -33.55 14.24 -68.30
C ASP A 35 -32.86 14.45 -69.65
N GLN A 36 -31.55 14.21 -69.74
CA GLN A 36 -30.76 14.43 -70.96
C GLN A 36 -30.67 13.20 -71.87
N PHE A 37 -30.57 11.99 -71.32
CA PHE A 37 -30.25 10.76 -72.06
C PHE A 37 -31.32 9.67 -71.95
N GLY A 38 -32.40 9.92 -71.20
CA GLY A 38 -33.47 8.96 -70.96
C GLY A 38 -33.17 7.99 -69.82
N ASN A 39 -34.24 7.33 -69.34
CA ASN A 39 -34.21 6.47 -68.15
C ASN A 39 -33.27 5.26 -68.28
N ASP A 40 -33.19 4.66 -69.48
CA ASP A 40 -32.41 3.45 -69.69
C ASP A 40 -30.89 3.65 -69.46
N SER A 41 -30.39 4.89 -69.52
CA SER A 41 -28.99 5.23 -69.25
C SER A 41 -28.55 4.96 -67.80
N VAL A 42 -29.46 5.03 -66.82
CA VAL A 42 -29.15 4.88 -65.39
C VAL A 42 -29.75 3.61 -64.78
N ARG A 43 -30.72 2.99 -65.46
CA ARG A 43 -31.53 1.86 -64.99
C ARG A 43 -30.74 0.68 -64.39
N GLN A 44 -29.58 0.35 -64.97
CA GLN A 44 -28.72 -0.74 -64.45
C GLN A 44 -27.70 -0.30 -63.40
N LEU A 45 -27.36 0.98 -63.36
CA LEU A 45 -26.37 1.55 -62.44
C LEU A 45 -27.01 1.92 -61.08
N MET A 46 -28.23 2.47 -61.09
CA MET A 46 -28.95 2.92 -59.91
C MET A 46 -29.03 1.86 -58.80
N PRO A 47 -29.39 0.58 -59.07
CA PRO A 47 -29.45 -0.44 -58.02
C PRO A 47 -28.09 -0.74 -57.39
N LYS A 48 -27.00 -0.65 -58.16
CA LYS A 48 -25.63 -0.88 -57.66
C LYS A 48 -25.19 0.26 -56.75
N VAL A 49 -25.51 1.51 -57.12
CA VAL A 49 -25.20 2.70 -56.31
C VAL A 49 -26.03 2.73 -55.04
N ILE A 50 -27.32 2.37 -55.10
CA ILE A 50 -28.14 2.17 -53.90
C ILE A 50 -27.50 1.11 -53.00
N SER A 51 -27.15 -0.06 -53.53
CA SER A 51 -26.51 -1.12 -52.73
C SER A 51 -25.21 -0.67 -52.05
N ALA A 52 -24.40 0.15 -52.73
CA ALA A 52 -23.17 0.71 -52.16
C ALA A 52 -23.47 1.74 -51.05
N LEU A 53 -24.44 2.63 -51.26
CA LEU A 53 -24.86 3.61 -50.26
C LEU A 53 -25.49 2.95 -49.03
N GLU A 54 -26.20 1.83 -49.18
CA GLU A 54 -26.73 1.06 -48.05
C GLU A 54 -25.64 0.35 -47.25
N THR A 55 -24.61 -0.17 -47.93
CA THR A 55 -23.44 -0.71 -47.21
C THR A 55 -22.72 0.40 -46.45
N LEU A 56 -22.63 1.60 -47.03
CA LEU A 56 -22.03 2.76 -46.36
C LEU A 56 -22.87 3.24 -45.17
N GLU A 57 -24.20 3.28 -45.29
CA GLU A 57 -25.13 3.59 -44.21
C GLU A 57 -25.01 2.58 -43.05
N SER A 58 -24.87 1.29 -43.36
CA SER A 58 -24.65 0.25 -42.35
C SER A 58 -23.32 0.43 -41.62
N LEU A 59 -22.26 0.79 -42.34
CA LEU A 59 -20.94 1.05 -41.76
C LEU A 59 -20.95 2.32 -40.90
N ALA A 60 -21.62 3.39 -41.35
CA ALA A 60 -21.78 4.62 -40.59
C ALA A 60 -22.54 4.39 -39.27
N ASN A 61 -23.67 3.66 -39.32
CA ASN A 61 -24.41 3.26 -38.12
C ASN A 61 -23.58 2.41 -37.14
N HIS A 62 -22.74 1.52 -37.68
CA HIS A 62 -21.86 0.70 -36.85
C HIS A 62 -20.80 1.55 -36.16
N ASN A 63 -20.14 2.45 -36.90
CA ASN A 63 -19.14 3.38 -36.35
C ASN A 63 -19.73 4.29 -35.27
N GLU A 64 -20.96 4.80 -35.44
CA GLU A 64 -21.63 5.63 -34.43
C GLU A 64 -21.83 4.86 -33.12
N ARG A 65 -22.30 3.61 -33.18
CA ARG A 65 -22.47 2.75 -31.99
C ARG A 65 -21.14 2.42 -31.32
N GLU A 66 -20.12 2.06 -32.09
CA GLU A 66 -18.79 1.80 -31.54
C GLU A 66 -18.21 3.05 -30.87
N ASN A 67 -18.43 4.23 -31.46
CA ASN A 67 -17.96 5.48 -30.89
C ASN A 67 -18.69 5.84 -29.58
N GLU A 68 -20.01 5.61 -29.50
CA GLU A 68 -20.77 5.73 -28.26
C GLU A 68 -20.26 4.79 -27.18
N GLU A 69 -19.98 3.53 -27.52
CA GLU A 69 -19.40 2.56 -26.60
C GLU A 69 -18.01 2.99 -26.11
N ILE A 70 -17.14 3.45 -27.01
CA ILE A 70 -15.81 3.99 -26.67
C ILE A 70 -15.95 5.18 -25.70
N ILE A 71 -16.89 6.10 -25.94
CA ILE A 71 -17.15 7.23 -25.05
C ILE A 71 -17.61 6.72 -23.67
N GLY A 72 -18.52 5.74 -23.64
CA GLY A 72 -18.97 5.10 -22.40
C GLY A 72 -17.82 4.48 -21.62
N LEU A 73 -17.00 3.67 -22.29
CA LEU A 73 -15.83 3.02 -21.68
C LEU A 73 -14.83 4.04 -21.15
N ARG A 74 -14.53 5.10 -21.91
CA ARG A 74 -13.65 6.20 -21.46
C ARG A 74 -14.16 6.84 -20.17
N LYS A 75 -15.47 7.13 -20.07
CA LYS A 75 -16.08 7.66 -18.83
C LYS A 75 -15.97 6.69 -17.67
N THR A 76 -16.14 5.38 -17.91
CA THR A 76 -15.99 4.38 -16.85
C THR A 76 -14.55 4.26 -16.37
N VAL A 77 -13.56 4.34 -17.28
CA VAL A 77 -12.14 4.33 -16.93
C VAL A 77 -11.79 5.55 -16.09
N GLU A 78 -12.19 6.75 -16.52
CA GLU A 78 -11.96 7.99 -15.77
C GLU A 78 -12.57 7.92 -14.36
N ARG A 79 -13.80 7.41 -14.22
CA ARG A 79 -14.44 7.19 -12.91
C ARG A 79 -13.63 6.24 -12.03
N LEU A 80 -13.18 5.11 -12.59
CA LEU A 80 -12.40 4.11 -11.86
C LEU A 80 -11.02 4.63 -11.46
N GLU A 81 -10.38 5.44 -12.31
CA GLU A 81 -9.12 6.10 -12.00
C GLU A 81 -9.27 7.09 -10.83
N ASN A 82 -10.33 7.91 -10.85
CA ASN A 82 -10.64 8.82 -9.74
C ASN A 82 -10.93 8.07 -8.44
N GLU A 83 -11.71 6.98 -8.49
CA GLU A 83 -11.99 6.13 -7.33
C GLU A 83 -10.71 5.48 -6.78
N LYS A 84 -9.83 5.01 -7.66
CA LYS A 84 -8.52 4.45 -7.28
C LYS A 84 -7.64 5.49 -6.61
N GLN A 85 -7.58 6.72 -7.13
CA GLN A 85 -6.82 7.81 -6.53
C GLN A 85 -7.36 8.19 -5.16
N ALA A 86 -8.68 8.30 -5.00
CA ALA A 86 -9.32 8.56 -3.71
C ALA A 86 -9.00 7.47 -2.67
N LYS A 87 -9.13 6.19 -3.05
CA LYS A 87 -8.77 5.06 -2.18
C LYS A 87 -7.28 5.06 -1.80
N GLN A 88 -6.40 5.44 -2.73
CA GLN A 88 -4.96 5.57 -2.45
C GLN A 88 -4.69 6.71 -1.46
N GLN A 89 -5.37 7.85 -1.61
CA GLN A 89 -5.25 8.96 -0.68
C GLN A 89 -5.75 8.57 0.72
N ASP A 90 -6.87 7.87 0.81
CA ASP A 90 -7.39 7.38 2.09
C ASP A 90 -6.46 6.35 2.72
N ARG A 91 -5.86 5.45 1.94
CA ARG A 91 -4.81 4.55 2.43
C ARG A 91 -3.64 5.33 3.03
N LEU A 92 -3.15 6.38 2.36
CA LEU A 92 -2.07 7.21 2.90
C LEU A 92 -2.46 7.93 4.20
N LYS A 93 -3.72 8.39 4.32
CA LYS A 93 -4.24 8.95 5.58
C LYS A 93 -4.25 7.89 6.69
N PHE A 94 -4.68 6.67 6.39
CA PHE A 94 -4.66 5.57 7.36
C PHE A 94 -3.24 5.24 7.82
N GLU A 95 -2.28 5.14 6.91
CA GLU A 95 -0.86 4.92 7.25
C GLU A 95 -0.32 6.05 8.15
N MET A 96 -0.66 7.30 7.85
CA MET A 96 -0.28 8.44 8.69
C MET A 96 -0.88 8.36 10.10
N VAL A 97 -2.14 7.93 10.22
CA VAL A 97 -2.79 7.71 11.52
C VAL A 97 -2.11 6.59 12.29
N ILE A 98 -1.77 5.48 11.64
CA ILE A 98 -1.05 4.36 12.27
C ILE A 98 0.29 4.84 12.81
N SER A 99 1.07 5.55 12.00
CA SER A 99 2.35 6.12 12.43
C SER A 99 2.20 7.08 13.61
N ALA A 100 1.17 7.93 13.60
CA ALA A 100 0.88 8.82 14.73
C ALA A 100 0.53 8.02 16.01
N LEU A 101 -0.26 6.95 15.90
CA LEU A 101 -0.61 6.09 17.03
C LEU A 101 0.62 5.37 17.60
N GLU A 102 1.51 4.85 16.77
CA GLU A 102 2.76 4.23 17.21
C GLU A 102 3.65 5.22 17.97
N THR A 103 3.73 6.48 17.51
CA THR A 103 4.49 7.51 18.23
C THR A 103 3.86 7.86 19.58
N LEU A 104 2.52 7.92 19.66
CA LEU A 104 1.80 8.16 20.90
C LEU A 104 1.97 7.01 21.90
N GLU A 105 1.93 5.77 21.44
CA GLU A 105 2.18 4.59 22.26
C GLU A 105 3.60 4.60 22.84
N SER A 106 4.61 4.94 22.03
CA SER A 106 5.99 5.10 22.49
C SER A 106 6.12 6.17 23.57
N LEU A 107 5.49 7.33 23.38
CA LEU A 107 5.48 8.42 24.36
C LEU A 107 4.74 8.03 25.66
N ALA A 108 3.60 7.34 25.56
CA ALA A 108 2.87 6.86 26.72
C ALA A 108 3.71 5.87 27.55
N ASN A 109 4.38 4.92 26.90
CA ASN A 109 5.29 3.97 27.54
C ASN A 109 6.48 4.67 28.20
N HIS A 110 7.00 5.75 27.60
CA HIS A 110 8.06 6.54 28.20
C HIS A 110 7.59 7.25 29.47
N ASN A 111 6.44 7.92 29.41
CA ASN A 111 5.84 8.60 30.56
C ASN A 111 5.52 7.64 31.70
N GLU A 112 5.09 6.40 31.40
CA GLU A 112 4.84 5.38 32.42
C GLU A 112 6.13 5.02 33.17
N ARG A 113 7.25 4.81 32.46
CA ARG A 113 8.56 4.56 33.08
C ARG A 113 9.05 5.73 33.93
N GLU A 114 8.91 6.96 33.44
CA GLU A 114 9.26 8.16 34.21
C GLU A 114 8.40 8.28 35.47
N ASN A 115 7.10 7.96 35.39
CA ASN A 115 6.22 7.93 36.55
C ASN A 115 6.65 6.86 37.57
N GLU A 116 7.02 5.66 37.13
CA GLU A 116 7.56 4.62 38.01
C GLU A 116 8.83 5.08 38.72
N GLU A 117 9.74 5.75 38.00
CA GLU A 117 10.96 6.33 38.56
C GLU A 117 10.64 7.42 39.59
N ILE A 118 9.70 8.33 39.28
CA ILE A 118 9.23 9.36 40.21
C ILE A 118 8.65 8.73 41.47
N ILE A 119 7.84 7.67 41.35
CA ILE A 119 7.29 6.94 42.50
C ILE A 119 8.42 6.32 43.33
N GLY A 120 9.42 5.72 42.67
CA GLY A 120 10.61 5.18 43.32
C GLY A 120 11.38 6.24 44.11
N LEU A 121 11.66 7.39 43.49
CA LEU A 121 12.34 8.52 44.11
C LEU A 121 11.53 9.12 45.27
N ARG A 122 10.20 9.20 45.15
CA ARG A 122 9.35 9.67 46.26
C ARG A 122 9.45 8.75 47.47
N LYS A 123 9.45 7.42 47.27
CA LYS A 123 9.64 6.45 48.36
C LYS A 123 11.02 6.54 49.00
N THR A 124 12.07 6.78 48.20
CA THR A 124 13.43 6.94 48.76
C THR A 124 13.56 8.22 49.56
N VAL A 125 12.96 9.32 49.09
CA VAL A 125 12.88 10.59 49.84
C VAL A 125 12.15 10.40 51.16
N GLU A 126 10.96 9.79 51.15
CA GLU A 126 10.18 9.51 52.36
C GLU A 126 10.97 8.67 53.37
N ARG A 127 11.66 7.61 52.91
CA ARG A 127 12.54 6.80 53.75
C ARG A 127 13.66 7.61 54.38
N LEU A 128 14.33 8.46 53.60
CA LEU A 128 15.43 9.31 54.09
C LEU A 128 14.94 10.38 55.06
N GLU A 129 13.74 10.95 54.85
CA GLU A 129 13.11 11.89 55.77
C GLU A 129 12.80 11.23 57.11
N ASN A 130 12.22 10.02 57.09
CA ASN A 130 11.97 9.23 58.29
C ASN A 130 13.27 8.88 59.04
N GLU A 131 14.32 8.45 58.32
CA GLU A 131 15.63 8.16 58.90
C GLU A 131 16.27 9.41 59.53
N LYS A 132 16.13 10.57 58.88
CA LYS A 132 16.60 11.86 59.41
C LYS A 132 15.85 12.24 60.70
N GLN A 133 14.51 12.09 60.71
CA GLN A 133 13.70 12.38 61.90
C GLN A 133 14.05 11.44 63.06
N ALA A 134 14.22 10.14 62.81
CA ALA A 134 14.63 9.18 63.82
C ALA A 134 15.99 9.54 64.43
N LYS A 135 17.00 9.83 63.60
CA LYS A 135 18.33 10.28 64.07
C LYS A 135 18.25 11.58 64.89
N GLN A 136 17.35 12.50 64.53
CA GLN A 136 17.14 13.72 65.30
C GLN A 136 16.50 13.44 66.67
N GLN A 137 15.52 12.54 66.73
CA GLN A 137 14.91 12.12 68.00
C GLN A 137 15.93 11.42 68.90
N ASP A 138 16.75 10.53 68.35
CA ASP A 138 17.78 9.84 69.13
C ASP A 138 18.82 10.83 69.67
N ARG A 139 19.23 11.84 68.87
CA ARG A 139 20.09 12.93 69.36
C ARG A 139 19.48 13.67 70.55
N LEU A 140 18.20 14.03 70.47
CA LEU A 140 17.51 14.72 71.58
C LEU A 140 17.42 13.84 72.82
N LYS A 141 17.16 12.53 72.66
CA LYS A 141 17.16 11.58 73.79
C LYS A 141 18.54 11.48 74.44
N PHE A 142 19.60 11.33 73.65
CA PHE A 142 20.97 11.32 74.17
C PHE A 142 21.32 12.61 74.91
N GLU A 143 20.89 13.77 74.42
CA GLU A 143 21.09 15.05 75.09
C GLU A 143 20.38 15.12 76.45
N MET A 144 19.12 14.66 76.52
CA MET A 144 18.38 14.56 77.78
C MET A 144 19.02 13.58 78.78
N GLU A 145 19.46 12.41 78.31
CA GLU A 145 20.17 11.42 79.13
C GLU A 145 21.49 11.97 79.66
N LEU A 146 22.24 12.70 78.82
CA LEU A 146 23.48 13.34 79.21
C LEU A 146 23.23 14.42 80.27
N GLU A 147 22.25 15.30 80.08
CA GLU A 147 21.87 16.33 81.06
C GLU A 147 21.42 15.70 82.39
N ALA A 148 20.68 14.59 82.35
CA ALA A 148 20.29 13.85 83.55
C ALA A 148 21.50 13.27 84.30
N VAL A 149 22.49 12.74 83.59
CA VAL A 149 23.74 12.25 84.18
C VAL A 149 24.57 13.40 84.77
N GLU A 150 24.68 14.53 84.07
CA GLU A 150 25.37 15.73 84.57
C GLU A 150 24.72 16.27 85.85
N GLU A 151 23.39 16.31 85.89
CA GLU A 151 22.64 16.74 87.08
C GLU A 151 22.81 15.75 88.25
N ASN A 152 22.91 14.45 87.97
CA ASN A 152 23.22 13.46 88.98
C ASN A 152 24.63 13.66 89.56
N TYR A 153 25.64 13.91 88.72
CA TYR A 153 26.99 14.21 89.20
C TYR A 153 27.06 15.50 90.01
N ARG A 154 26.29 16.54 89.67
CA ARG A 154 26.19 17.75 90.50
C ARG A 154 25.68 17.44 91.89
N LYS A 155 24.60 16.66 91.99
CA LYS A 155 24.04 16.23 93.28
C LYS A 155 25.03 15.43 94.10
N GLU A 156 25.72 14.46 93.49
CA GLU A 156 26.76 13.68 94.16
C GLU A 156 27.91 14.57 94.67
N ILE A 157 28.33 15.57 93.89
CA ILE A 157 29.35 16.54 94.32
C ILE A 157 28.84 17.34 95.52
N ASP A 158 27.60 17.84 95.50
CA ASP A 158 27.00 18.61 96.59
C ASP A 158 26.84 17.77 97.87
N ASP A 159 26.44 16.51 97.74
CA ASP A 159 26.31 15.55 98.84
C ASP A 159 27.68 15.23 99.45
N LEU A 160 28.68 14.93 98.61
CA LEU A 160 30.07 14.70 99.06
C LEU A 160 30.64 15.95 99.73
N TRP A 161 30.36 17.13 99.21
CA TRP A 161 30.80 18.39 99.81
C TRP A 161 30.17 18.61 101.19
N SER A 162 28.88 18.32 101.31
CA SER A 162 28.14 18.35 102.58
C SER A 162 28.67 17.32 103.58
N MET A 163 29.03 16.12 103.12
CA MET A 163 29.64 15.08 103.93
C MET A 163 31.04 15.49 104.42
N VAL A 164 31.89 16.03 103.53
CA VAL A 164 33.21 16.55 103.89
C VAL A 164 33.09 17.66 104.93
N LYS A 165 32.14 18.58 104.78
CA LYS A 165 31.89 19.64 105.75
C LYS A 165 31.46 19.10 107.12
N SER A 166 30.57 18.11 107.14
CA SER A 166 30.15 17.42 108.37
C SER A 166 31.33 16.70 109.04
N LEU A 167 32.10 15.92 108.28
CA LEU A 167 33.30 15.23 108.76
C LEU A 167 34.39 16.21 109.23
N GLN A 168 34.56 17.36 108.59
CA GLN A 168 35.48 18.41 109.05
C GLN A 168 35.01 19.01 110.37
N ASN A 169 33.72 19.27 110.53
CA ASN A 169 33.15 19.74 111.80
C ASN A 169 33.30 18.68 112.90
N GLU A 170 33.05 17.41 112.58
CA GLU A 170 33.20 16.29 113.50
C GLU A 170 34.67 16.03 113.86
N ASN A 171 35.60 16.05 112.90
CA ASN A 171 37.04 15.97 113.17
C ASN A 171 37.54 17.15 113.99
N LYS A 172 36.98 18.36 113.81
CA LYS A 172 37.27 19.52 114.65
C LYS A 172 36.77 19.29 116.09
N HIS A 173 35.59 18.68 116.24
CA HIS A 173 35.03 18.25 117.53
C HIS A 173 35.83 17.10 118.18
N LEU A 174 36.23 16.08 117.43
CA LEU A 174 37.01 14.93 117.90
C LEU A 174 38.47 15.29 118.17
N SER A 175 39.09 16.14 117.34
CA SER A 175 40.41 16.74 117.63
C SER A 175 40.41 17.60 118.89
N SER A 176 39.25 18.13 119.29
CA SER A 176 39.09 18.80 120.58
C SER A 176 38.80 17.85 121.76
N SER A 177 38.53 16.55 121.52
CA SER A 177 37.97 15.66 122.55
C SER A 177 38.83 14.48 122.98
N VAL A 178 39.84 13.98 122.26
CA VAL A 178 40.51 12.72 122.68
C VAL A 178 42.03 12.65 122.42
N SER A 179 42.79 12.48 123.53
CA SER A 179 44.16 11.93 123.66
C SER A 179 44.20 10.42 123.36
N PRO A 180 45.37 9.83 123.01
CA PRO A 180 45.43 8.51 122.38
C PRO A 180 45.31 7.38 123.41
N GLU A 181 44.46 6.38 123.12
CA GLU A 181 44.59 5.07 123.74
C GLU A 181 43.97 3.95 122.88
N THR A 182 44.44 2.75 123.19
CA THR A 182 44.78 1.63 122.33
C THR A 182 43.86 0.41 122.47
N LEU A 183 44.03 -0.56 121.54
CA LEU A 183 43.80 -2.02 121.67
C LEU A 183 42.31 -2.45 121.70
N SER A 184 41.84 -3.58 121.17
CA SER A 184 42.38 -4.84 120.61
C SER A 184 41.15 -5.69 120.15
N PRO A 185 41.32 -6.89 119.54
CA PRO A 185 40.40 -7.46 118.57
C PRO A 185 39.29 -8.34 119.17
N ALA A 186 38.12 -8.35 118.53
CA ALA A 186 36.95 -9.13 118.95
C ALA A 186 36.62 -10.25 117.95
N THR A 187 36.88 -11.49 118.39
CA THR A 187 36.05 -12.70 118.24
C THR A 187 35.47 -13.11 116.86
N PRO A 188 35.91 -14.26 116.28
CA PRO A 188 35.61 -14.67 114.89
C PRO A 188 34.31 -15.49 114.78
N ARG A 189 33.16 -14.97 115.25
CA ARG A 189 31.88 -15.70 115.12
C ARG A 189 30.77 -14.93 114.42
N ASP A 190 30.75 -13.60 114.54
CA ASP A 190 29.83 -12.74 113.76
C ASP A 190 30.37 -12.46 112.35
N GLU A 191 31.70 -12.42 112.18
CA GLU A 191 32.35 -12.25 110.88
C GLU A 191 32.02 -13.41 109.93
N ASP A 192 32.08 -14.66 110.40
CA ASP A 192 31.76 -15.84 109.60
C ASP A 192 30.28 -15.87 109.15
N LEU A 193 29.34 -15.44 110.01
CA LEU A 193 27.92 -15.34 109.65
C LEU A 193 27.68 -14.24 108.61
N THR A 194 28.39 -13.13 108.74
CA THR A 194 28.36 -11.99 107.81
C THR A 194 28.89 -12.39 106.44
N VAL A 195 30.04 -13.07 106.38
CA VAL A 195 30.61 -13.63 105.14
C VAL A 195 29.66 -14.63 104.50
N MET A 196 28.95 -15.43 105.29
CA MET A 196 27.96 -16.38 104.75
C MET A 196 26.76 -15.68 104.11
N ILE A 197 26.29 -14.58 104.69
CA ILE A 197 25.20 -13.76 104.13
C ILE A 197 25.67 -13.09 102.83
N GLU A 198 26.88 -12.53 102.81
CA GLU A 198 27.47 -11.92 101.60
C GLU A 198 27.65 -12.94 100.47
N LEU A 199 28.15 -14.15 100.77
CA LEU A 199 28.25 -15.23 99.79
C LEU A 199 26.87 -15.67 99.27
N ARG A 200 25.84 -15.67 100.12
CA ARG A 200 24.46 -15.97 99.72
C ARG A 200 23.90 -14.89 98.79
N GLU A 201 24.14 -13.62 99.10
CA GLU A 201 23.75 -12.50 98.24
C GLU A 201 24.50 -12.52 96.90
N LEU A 202 25.80 -12.79 96.90
CA LEU A 202 26.59 -12.96 95.68
C LEU A 202 26.08 -14.14 94.85
N SER A 203 25.77 -15.27 95.48
CA SER A 203 25.19 -16.44 94.82
C SER A 203 23.81 -16.14 94.22
N ASN A 204 22.97 -15.37 94.92
CA ASN A 204 21.67 -14.93 94.41
C ASN A 204 21.84 -13.99 93.21
N LYS A 205 22.76 -13.02 93.28
CA LYS A 205 23.11 -12.12 92.16
C LYS A 205 23.60 -12.89 90.94
N GLN A 206 24.50 -13.85 91.13
CA GLN A 206 24.98 -14.73 90.05
C GLN A 206 23.84 -15.55 89.45
N LYS A 207 22.90 -16.05 90.26
CA LYS A 207 21.73 -16.80 89.78
C LYS A 207 20.77 -15.91 88.97
N GLU A 208 20.59 -14.65 89.37
CA GLU A 208 19.80 -13.68 88.60
C GLU A 208 20.47 -13.33 87.28
N GLN A 209 21.79 -13.09 87.29
CA GLN A 209 22.57 -12.82 86.09
C GLN A 209 22.54 -14.00 85.09
N ILE A 210 22.62 -15.24 85.58
CA ILE A 210 22.46 -16.43 84.73
C ILE A 210 21.08 -16.47 84.08
N LYS A 211 20.02 -16.14 84.82
CA LYS A 211 18.65 -16.10 84.26
C LYS A 211 18.47 -15.00 83.24
N GLU A 212 19.13 -13.85 83.43
CA GLU A 212 19.12 -12.75 82.45
C GLU A 212 19.82 -13.17 81.16
N LEU A 213 21.05 -13.68 81.27
CA LEU A 213 21.80 -14.21 80.12
C LEU A 213 21.05 -15.34 79.39
N GLN A 214 20.31 -16.18 80.11
CA GLN A 214 19.46 -17.21 79.49
C GLN A 214 18.32 -16.60 78.66
N ARG A 215 17.65 -15.55 79.16
CA ARG A 215 16.61 -14.84 78.39
C ARG A 215 17.19 -14.15 77.15
N ASP A 216 18.38 -13.57 77.28
CA ASP A 216 19.06 -12.96 76.14
C ASP A 216 19.37 -13.99 75.07
N ILE A 217 19.90 -15.17 75.45
CA ILE A 217 20.15 -16.29 74.52
C ILE A 217 18.86 -16.75 73.82
N GLU A 218 17.75 -16.89 74.55
CA GLU A 218 16.45 -17.25 73.96
C GLU A 218 15.99 -16.19 72.95
N THR A 219 16.17 -14.91 73.28
CA THR A 219 15.81 -13.79 72.42
C THR A 219 16.66 -13.78 71.14
N TYR A 220 17.98 -13.91 71.26
CA TYR A 220 18.88 -14.02 70.10
C TYR A 220 18.61 -15.28 69.27
N SER A 221 18.24 -16.40 69.89
CA SER A 221 17.86 -17.62 69.16
C SER A 221 16.63 -17.37 68.29
N CYS A 222 15.61 -16.70 68.83
CA CYS A 222 14.41 -16.33 68.07
C CYS A 222 14.73 -15.36 66.92
N GLU A 223 15.61 -14.38 67.16
CA GLU A 223 16.06 -13.44 66.13
C GLU A 223 16.80 -14.16 64.99
N VAL A 224 17.71 -15.09 65.31
CA VAL A 224 18.42 -15.92 64.33
C VAL A 224 17.45 -16.74 63.49
N GLU A 225 16.43 -17.36 64.09
CA GLU A 225 15.40 -18.10 63.36
C GLU A 225 14.59 -17.20 62.41
N ASN A 226 14.23 -15.98 62.86
CA ASN A 226 13.52 -15.01 62.03
C ASN A 226 14.36 -14.52 60.85
N LEU A 227 15.65 -14.27 61.07
CA LEU A 227 16.61 -13.92 60.02
C LEU A 227 16.79 -15.08 59.04
N HIS A 228 16.89 -16.31 59.53
CA HIS A 228 16.99 -17.51 58.71
C HIS A 228 15.78 -17.67 57.78
N ASN A 229 14.57 -17.53 58.33
CA ASN A 229 13.32 -17.55 57.55
C ASN A 229 13.26 -16.42 56.50
N SER A 230 13.80 -15.25 56.81
CA SER A 230 13.87 -14.13 55.88
C SER A 230 14.86 -14.40 54.74
N ILE A 231 16.01 -14.98 55.04
CA ILE A 231 17.01 -15.40 54.05
C ILE A 231 16.42 -16.47 53.12
N GLU A 232 15.72 -17.48 53.65
CA GLU A 232 15.07 -18.49 52.82
C GLU A 232 14.04 -17.89 51.84
N LYS A 233 13.23 -16.92 52.31
CA LYS A 233 12.28 -16.22 51.43
C LYS A 233 13.00 -15.47 50.32
N LEU A 234 14.09 -14.78 50.63
CA LEU A 234 14.91 -14.08 49.65
C LEU A 234 15.55 -15.04 48.63
N ILE A 235 16.02 -16.21 49.07
CA ILE A 235 16.57 -17.25 48.18
C ILE A 235 15.48 -17.69 47.18
N ARG A 236 14.28 -18.02 47.65
CA ARG A 236 13.16 -18.44 46.79
C ARG A 236 12.78 -17.35 45.77
N GLN A 237 12.72 -16.10 46.21
CA GLN A 237 12.45 -14.96 45.33
C GLN A 237 13.55 -14.79 44.27
N ASN A 238 14.82 -14.94 44.66
CA ASN A 238 15.94 -14.83 43.74
C ASN A 238 15.93 -15.95 42.70
N GLU A 239 15.63 -17.19 43.09
CA GLU A 239 15.44 -18.30 42.15
C GLU A 239 14.31 -18.04 41.15
N GLU A 240 13.18 -17.49 41.61
CA GLU A 240 12.07 -17.13 40.74
C GLU A 240 12.46 -16.03 39.74
N LEU A 241 13.18 -15.00 40.20
CA LEU A 241 13.72 -13.95 39.35
C LEU A 241 14.70 -14.50 38.31
N LEU A 242 15.58 -15.42 38.70
CA LEU A 242 16.50 -16.08 37.76
C LEU A 242 15.73 -16.88 36.69
N ARG A 243 14.68 -17.61 37.07
CA ARG A 243 13.81 -18.32 36.10
C ARG A 243 13.08 -17.36 35.16
N LYS A 244 12.52 -16.26 35.69
CA LYS A 244 11.87 -15.22 34.88
C LYS A 244 12.85 -14.56 33.91
N ASN A 245 14.05 -14.22 34.37
CA ASN A 245 15.10 -13.65 33.52
C ASN A 245 15.51 -14.62 32.41
N ALA A 246 15.71 -15.90 32.72
CA ALA A 246 16.01 -16.92 31.70
C ALA A 246 14.89 -17.06 30.66
N SER A 247 13.63 -17.01 31.08
CA SER A 247 12.46 -17.03 30.18
C SER A 247 12.42 -15.80 29.27
N LEU A 248 12.60 -14.60 29.85
CA LEU A 248 12.63 -13.34 29.10
C LEU A 248 13.81 -13.31 28.11
N GLN A 249 14.99 -13.78 28.50
CA GLN A 249 16.12 -13.90 27.58
C GLN A 249 15.83 -14.86 26.42
N LYS A 250 15.14 -15.98 26.68
CA LYS A 250 14.72 -16.90 25.61
C LYS A 250 13.72 -16.23 24.66
N GLN A 251 12.73 -15.51 25.18
CA GLN A 251 11.78 -14.75 24.36
C GLN A 251 12.50 -13.67 23.54
N GLY A 252 13.44 -12.95 24.14
CA GLY A 252 14.27 -11.96 23.44
C GLY A 252 15.06 -12.58 22.27
N ARG A 253 15.64 -13.77 22.45
CA ARG A 253 16.32 -14.49 21.35
C ARG A 253 15.35 -14.86 20.23
N MET A 254 14.17 -15.40 20.56
CA MET A 254 13.14 -15.73 19.56
C MET A 254 12.71 -14.50 18.75
N LEU A 255 12.44 -13.37 19.40
CA LEU A 255 12.07 -12.13 18.72
C LEU A 255 13.19 -11.59 17.81
N VAL A 256 14.46 -11.72 18.22
CA VAL A 256 15.60 -11.35 17.37
C VAL A 256 15.70 -12.26 16.14
N GLU A 257 15.47 -13.56 16.31
CA GLU A 257 15.42 -14.52 15.20
C GLU A 257 14.28 -14.18 14.23
N GLU A 258 13.06 -13.98 14.73
CA GLU A 258 11.89 -13.59 13.92
C GLU A 258 12.13 -12.27 13.18
N LYS A 259 12.66 -11.25 13.86
CA LYS A 259 13.06 -9.99 13.24
C LYS A 259 14.07 -10.22 12.11
N SER A 260 15.07 -11.08 12.32
CA SER A 260 16.07 -11.39 11.30
C SER A 260 15.47 -12.07 10.07
N GLU A 261 14.47 -12.92 10.24
CA GLU A 261 13.75 -13.56 9.13
C GLU A 261 12.90 -12.56 8.35
N ILE A 262 12.19 -11.67 9.05
CA ILE A 262 11.38 -10.61 8.42
C ILE A 262 12.28 -9.70 7.58
N ILE A 263 13.44 -9.29 8.10
CA ILE A 263 14.41 -8.48 7.36
C ILE A 263 14.88 -9.21 6.09
N LYS A 264 15.19 -10.50 6.17
CA LYS A 264 15.57 -11.30 4.98
C LYS A 264 14.46 -11.35 3.93
N ARG A 265 13.20 -11.58 4.35
CA ARG A 265 12.04 -11.60 3.42
C ARG A 265 11.80 -10.23 2.78
N LEU A 266 11.98 -9.16 3.55
CA LEU A 266 11.87 -7.79 3.06
C LEU A 266 12.95 -7.52 2.00
N GLN A 267 14.20 -7.83 2.29
CA GLN A 267 15.33 -7.64 1.37
C GLN A 267 15.13 -8.42 0.05
N GLN A 268 14.65 -9.67 0.11
CA GLN A 268 14.32 -10.44 -1.09
C GLN A 268 13.23 -9.77 -1.94
N THR A 269 12.23 -9.18 -1.28
CA THR A 269 11.14 -8.47 -1.95
C THR A 269 11.62 -7.16 -2.58
N GLU A 270 12.51 -6.43 -1.90
CA GLU A 270 13.16 -5.22 -2.42
C GLU A 270 14.01 -5.53 -3.65
N GLU A 271 14.81 -6.60 -3.62
CA GLU A 271 15.60 -7.04 -4.77
C GLU A 271 14.70 -7.43 -5.97
N ALA A 272 13.57 -8.10 -5.71
CA ALA A 272 12.59 -8.43 -6.74
C ALA A 272 11.96 -7.17 -7.36
N ASN A 273 11.58 -6.20 -6.52
CA ASN A 273 11.04 -4.91 -6.97
C ASN A 273 12.07 -4.11 -7.77
N PHE A 274 13.34 -4.14 -7.37
CA PHE A 274 14.41 -3.50 -8.11
C PHE A 274 14.57 -4.12 -9.52
N LYS A 275 14.54 -5.45 -9.62
CA LYS A 275 14.58 -6.18 -10.91
C LYS A 275 13.39 -5.82 -11.80
N LEU A 276 12.17 -5.82 -11.23
CA LEU A 276 10.95 -5.41 -11.92
C LEU A 276 11.01 -3.97 -12.43
N THR A 277 11.53 -3.05 -11.61
CA THR A 277 11.71 -1.65 -11.99
C THR A 277 12.70 -1.51 -13.15
N LYS A 278 13.79 -2.28 -13.15
CA LYS A 278 14.74 -2.30 -14.26
C LYS A 278 14.08 -2.82 -15.55
N LEU A 279 13.38 -3.95 -15.47
CA LEU A 279 12.66 -4.52 -16.62
C LEU A 279 11.61 -3.54 -17.17
N PHE A 280 10.90 -2.84 -16.27
CA PHE A 280 9.93 -1.82 -16.66
C PHE A 280 10.59 -0.64 -17.38
N LYS A 281 11.75 -0.17 -16.91
CA LYS A 281 12.52 0.88 -17.58
C LYS A 281 13.01 0.43 -18.95
N ASP A 282 13.52 -0.79 -19.07
CA ASP A 282 14.00 -1.36 -20.32
C ASP A 282 12.85 -1.52 -21.33
N ALA A 283 11.71 -2.07 -20.89
CA ALA A 283 10.50 -2.17 -21.72
C ALA A 283 9.98 -0.79 -22.16
N SER A 284 9.97 0.19 -21.26
CA SER A 284 9.58 1.57 -21.59
C SER A 284 10.50 2.20 -22.62
N ARG A 285 11.81 1.93 -22.54
CA ARG A 285 12.78 2.40 -23.54
C ARG A 285 12.52 1.75 -24.89
N GLN A 286 12.35 0.43 -24.94
CA GLN A 286 12.03 -0.28 -26.18
C GLN A 286 10.73 0.23 -26.82
N CYS A 287 9.70 0.53 -26.02
CA CYS A 287 8.47 1.14 -26.53
C CYS A 287 8.72 2.53 -27.16
N LYS A 288 9.59 3.36 -26.58
CA LYS A 288 9.96 4.66 -27.15
C LYS A 288 10.77 4.51 -28.43
N ASP A 289 11.77 3.62 -28.43
CA ASP A 289 12.61 3.37 -29.60
C ASP A 289 11.76 2.86 -30.79
N LEU A 290 10.79 1.97 -30.53
CA LEU A 290 9.83 1.50 -31.54
C LEU A 290 8.91 2.62 -32.04
N GLN A 291 8.44 3.51 -31.17
CA GLN A 291 7.66 4.67 -31.57
C GLN A 291 8.46 5.61 -32.47
N GLN A 292 9.73 5.85 -32.13
CA GLN A 292 10.62 6.70 -32.91
C GLN A 292 10.92 6.09 -34.29
N SER A 293 11.20 4.79 -34.36
CA SER A 293 11.38 4.08 -35.64
C SER A 293 10.12 4.14 -36.52
N GLN A 294 8.92 3.97 -35.93
CA GLN A 294 7.66 4.13 -36.68
C GLN A 294 7.44 5.56 -37.17
N GLN A 295 7.95 6.57 -36.46
CA GLN A 295 7.87 7.96 -36.88
C GLN A 295 8.83 8.23 -38.06
N GLU A 296 10.08 7.75 -37.96
CA GLU A 296 11.07 7.87 -39.04
C GLU A 296 10.62 7.18 -40.33
N ASP A 297 10.03 5.98 -40.23
CA ASP A 297 9.47 5.26 -41.38
C ASP A 297 8.28 6.00 -42.01
N ASN A 298 7.45 6.68 -41.21
CA ASN A 298 6.32 7.47 -41.73
C ASN A 298 6.77 8.79 -42.36
N ASP A 299 7.82 9.42 -41.84
CA ASP A 299 8.35 10.68 -42.38
C ASP A 299 9.16 10.45 -43.66
N ASN A 300 9.89 9.33 -43.76
CA ASN A 300 10.63 8.93 -44.98
C ASN A 300 9.78 8.13 -45.99
N ALA A 301 8.53 7.80 -45.69
CA ALA A 301 7.66 7.14 -46.65
C ALA A 301 7.44 8.04 -47.88
N PRO A 302 7.68 7.56 -49.12
CA PRO A 302 7.45 8.36 -50.31
C PRO A 302 5.97 8.73 -50.42
N ARG A 303 5.68 10.04 -50.38
CA ARG A 303 4.34 10.60 -50.48
C ARG A 303 4.09 11.01 -51.92
N PHE A 304 3.50 10.12 -52.70
CA PHE A 304 2.99 10.48 -54.02
C PHE A 304 1.66 11.20 -53.88
N THR A 305 1.50 12.30 -54.58
CA THR A 305 0.19 12.93 -54.71
C THR A 305 -0.69 12.12 -55.67
N LEU A 306 -2.00 12.20 -55.49
CA LEU A 306 -2.97 11.56 -56.39
C LEU A 306 -2.82 12.06 -57.85
N ALA A 307 -2.29 13.27 -58.04
CA ALA A 307 -1.99 13.83 -59.34
C ALA A 307 -0.78 13.15 -59.99
N GLU A 308 0.34 13.05 -59.25
CA GLU A 308 1.55 12.35 -59.72
C GLU A 308 1.26 10.88 -60.09
N LEU A 309 0.46 10.19 -59.27
CA LEU A 309 0.09 8.80 -59.57
C LEU A 309 -0.75 8.71 -60.85
N ARG A 310 -1.64 9.67 -61.11
CA ARG A 310 -2.43 9.71 -62.34
C ARG A 310 -1.57 10.00 -63.56
N GLU A 311 -0.62 10.92 -63.46
CA GLU A 311 0.32 11.24 -64.53
C GLU A 311 1.17 10.02 -64.89
N VAL A 312 1.76 9.34 -63.91
CA VAL A 312 2.55 8.12 -64.13
C VAL A 312 1.70 6.99 -64.72
N LEU A 313 0.45 6.83 -64.29
CA LEU A 313 -0.47 5.85 -64.87
C LEU A 313 -0.84 6.18 -66.32
N GLN A 314 -1.04 7.47 -66.64
CA GLN A 314 -1.35 7.92 -67.98
C GLN A 314 -0.13 7.73 -68.91
N GLU A 315 1.07 8.07 -68.45
CA GLU A 315 2.32 7.84 -69.16
C GLU A 315 2.57 6.34 -69.37
N LYS A 316 2.37 5.51 -68.34
CA LYS A 316 2.43 4.04 -68.45
C LYS A 316 1.47 3.53 -69.52
N ASN A 317 0.23 4.01 -69.55
CA ASN A 317 -0.76 3.56 -70.53
C ASN A 317 -0.39 3.99 -71.95
N LEU A 318 0.14 5.20 -72.12
CA LEU A 318 0.63 5.69 -73.40
C LEU A 318 1.81 4.85 -73.90
N LEU A 319 2.79 4.60 -73.04
CA LEU A 319 3.94 3.76 -73.34
C LEU A 319 3.52 2.33 -73.65
N LYS A 320 2.54 1.79 -72.92
CA LYS A 320 1.98 0.46 -73.21
C LYS A 320 1.33 0.40 -74.59
N GLY A 321 0.60 1.44 -74.99
CA GLY A 321 0.06 1.55 -76.36
C GLY A 321 1.18 1.56 -77.40
N LYS A 322 2.22 2.36 -77.17
CA LYS A 322 3.38 2.46 -78.07
C LYS A 322 4.19 1.17 -78.16
N VAL A 323 4.30 0.42 -77.05
CA VAL A 323 4.92 -0.91 -77.05
C VAL A 323 4.11 -1.87 -77.88
N LEU A 324 2.78 -1.87 -77.77
CA LEU A 324 1.92 -2.73 -78.61
C LEU A 324 2.05 -2.40 -80.10
N GLU A 325 2.10 -1.12 -80.46
CA GLU A 325 2.32 -0.68 -81.85
C GLU A 325 3.69 -1.18 -82.37
N LEU A 326 4.75 -0.99 -81.58
CA LEU A 326 6.10 -1.45 -81.95
C LEU A 326 6.21 -2.98 -82.00
N GLU A 327 5.52 -3.69 -81.10
CA GLU A 327 5.41 -5.15 -81.11
C GLU A 327 4.69 -5.64 -82.37
N GLU A 328 3.61 -4.97 -82.79
CA GLU A 328 2.90 -5.26 -84.03
C GLU A 328 3.77 -5.00 -85.26
N GLU A 329 4.48 -3.88 -85.33
CA GLU A 329 5.44 -3.59 -86.40
C GLU A 329 6.56 -4.64 -86.46
N LEU A 330 7.08 -5.06 -85.31
CA LEU A 330 8.07 -6.14 -85.21
C LEU A 330 7.52 -7.50 -85.62
N GLU A 331 6.25 -7.79 -85.33
CA GLU A 331 5.55 -9.01 -85.72
C GLU A 331 5.35 -9.05 -87.25
N GLN A 332 5.02 -7.91 -87.87
CA GLN A 332 4.91 -7.76 -89.32
C GLN A 332 6.26 -7.86 -90.04
N LEU A 333 7.35 -7.41 -89.39
CA LEU A 333 8.71 -7.51 -89.90
C LEU A 333 9.40 -8.84 -89.56
N ARG A 334 8.77 -9.68 -88.73
CA ARG A 334 9.32 -11.00 -88.39
C ARG A 334 9.13 -11.96 -89.57
N PRO A 335 10.21 -12.49 -90.15
CA PRO A 335 10.08 -13.56 -91.14
C PRO A 335 9.46 -14.78 -90.45
N SER A 336 8.43 -15.39 -91.06
CA SER A 336 7.84 -16.67 -90.65
C SER A 336 8.96 -17.70 -90.39
N ARG A 337 9.29 -17.94 -89.12
CA ARG A 337 10.42 -18.80 -88.75
C ARG A 337 10.03 -20.27 -88.97
N ARG A 338 10.55 -20.89 -90.03
CA ARG A 338 10.64 -22.35 -90.13
C ARG A 338 11.68 -22.87 -89.13
N PRO A 339 11.52 -24.10 -88.61
CA PRO A 339 12.31 -24.61 -87.48
C PRO A 339 13.69 -25.04 -87.97
N GLY A 340 14.75 -24.63 -87.28
CA GLY A 340 16.08 -25.15 -87.53
C GLY A 340 17.23 -24.27 -87.04
N SER A 341 18.00 -24.83 -86.09
CA SER A 341 19.44 -24.64 -85.88
C SER A 341 19.96 -23.32 -85.27
N ALA A 342 20.22 -23.40 -83.97
CA ALA A 342 21.49 -23.14 -83.26
C ALA A 342 22.35 -21.89 -83.57
N GLY A 343 22.71 -21.20 -82.48
CA GLY A 343 23.75 -20.17 -82.37
C GLY A 343 23.29 -19.06 -81.42
N SER A 344 23.39 -19.24 -80.09
CA SER A 344 24.53 -18.86 -79.23
C SER A 344 24.54 -17.36 -78.87
N ASP A 345 23.98 -17.04 -77.70
CA ASP A 345 24.63 -16.28 -76.61
C ASP A 345 23.58 -15.61 -75.71
N ALA A 346 23.48 -16.08 -74.47
CA ALA A 346 23.28 -15.28 -73.26
C ALA A 346 23.10 -16.20 -72.04
N ASN A 347 24.07 -16.11 -71.12
CA ASN A 347 23.93 -16.02 -69.66
C ASN A 347 22.88 -16.83 -68.89
N GLN A 348 23.35 -17.33 -67.73
CA GLN A 348 22.67 -18.09 -66.66
C GLN A 348 22.55 -19.58 -67.02
N GLU A 349 22.94 -20.53 -66.17
CA GLU A 349 22.60 -20.67 -64.75
C GLU A 349 23.71 -21.44 -64.01
N LEU A 350 24.10 -20.94 -62.82
CA LEU A 350 24.81 -21.73 -61.83
C LEU A 350 23.77 -22.45 -60.98
N GLU A 351 23.81 -23.78 -61.05
CA GLU A 351 23.09 -24.71 -60.21
C GLU A 351 23.23 -24.37 -58.72
N ASN A 352 22.11 -24.15 -58.05
CA ASN A 352 21.99 -24.39 -56.61
C ASN A 352 20.95 -25.48 -56.40
N LYS A 353 21.43 -26.61 -55.87
CA LYS A 353 20.65 -27.77 -55.40
C LYS A 353 19.47 -27.34 -54.52
N PRO A 354 18.29 -27.95 -54.65
CA PRO A 354 17.29 -27.89 -53.60
C PRO A 354 17.73 -28.87 -52.49
N SER A 355 18.04 -28.32 -51.32
CA SER A 355 18.11 -29.09 -50.08
C SER A 355 16.69 -29.44 -49.68
N ASP A 356 16.46 -30.73 -49.52
CA ASP A 356 15.29 -31.35 -48.91
C ASP A 356 14.92 -30.62 -47.61
N SER A 357 13.72 -30.07 -47.55
CA SER A 357 13.12 -29.50 -46.35
C SER A 357 11.62 -29.72 -46.46
N GLU A 358 11.18 -30.73 -45.73
CA GLU A 358 9.80 -31.19 -45.59
C GLU A 358 8.82 -30.02 -45.47
N GLU A 359 7.97 -29.89 -46.48
CA GLU A 359 6.82 -28.99 -46.47
C GLU A 359 5.76 -29.55 -45.50
N TYR A 360 5.78 -29.08 -44.25
CA TYR A 360 4.67 -29.29 -43.32
C TYR A 360 3.47 -28.46 -43.79
N VAL A 361 2.52 -29.10 -44.47
CA VAL A 361 1.21 -28.52 -44.78
C VAL A 361 0.39 -28.41 -43.49
N VAL A 362 0.39 -27.23 -42.87
CA VAL A 362 -0.48 -26.93 -41.73
C VAL A 362 -1.87 -26.61 -42.26
N TYR A 363 -2.79 -27.59 -42.17
CA TYR A 363 -4.21 -27.33 -42.35
C TYR A 363 -4.70 -26.44 -41.20
N GLY A 364 -4.91 -25.15 -41.49
CA GLY A 364 -5.63 -24.25 -40.60
C GLY A 364 -7.08 -24.73 -40.38
N PRO A 365 -7.73 -24.35 -39.27
CA PRO A 365 -9.13 -24.71 -39.02
C PRO A 365 -10.00 -24.31 -40.21
N ILE A 366 -10.81 -25.25 -40.72
CA ILE A 366 -11.81 -25.02 -41.78
C ILE A 366 -12.51 -23.68 -41.54
N ASN A 367 -12.48 -22.79 -42.55
CA ASN A 367 -13.31 -21.59 -42.58
C ASN A 367 -14.77 -22.03 -42.40
N LYS A 368 -15.32 -21.84 -41.20
CA LYS A 368 -16.77 -21.91 -41.00
C LYS A 368 -17.36 -20.75 -41.79
N GLU A 369 -18.26 -21.06 -42.73
CA GLU A 369 -18.99 -20.01 -43.42
C GLU A 369 -19.71 -19.14 -42.38
N PRO A 370 -19.69 -17.80 -42.54
CA PRO A 370 -20.38 -16.90 -41.62
C PRO A 370 -21.86 -17.30 -41.52
N GLU A 371 -22.40 -17.31 -40.29
CA GLU A 371 -23.76 -17.80 -39.98
C GLU A 371 -24.86 -17.12 -40.81
N GLU A 372 -24.56 -15.94 -41.37
CA GLU A 372 -25.41 -15.19 -42.30
C GLU A 372 -25.75 -15.95 -43.59
N LYS A 373 -24.86 -16.82 -44.08
CA LYS A 373 -25.13 -17.67 -45.26
C LYS A 373 -26.03 -18.87 -44.94
N LEU A 374 -26.00 -19.36 -43.70
CA LEU A 374 -26.77 -20.53 -43.27
C LEU A 374 -28.26 -20.20 -43.06
N TYR A 375 -28.58 -18.94 -42.71
CA TYR A 375 -29.97 -18.51 -42.46
C TYR A 375 -30.30 -17.15 -43.13
N PRO A 376 -30.38 -17.07 -44.47
CA PRO A 376 -30.61 -15.82 -45.19
C PRO A 376 -31.88 -15.06 -44.74
N TRP A 377 -32.93 -15.77 -44.35
CA TRP A 377 -34.21 -15.19 -43.88
C TRP A 377 -34.14 -14.57 -42.48
N LYS A 378 -33.17 -14.94 -41.63
CA LYS A 378 -32.98 -14.30 -40.32
C LYS A 378 -32.32 -12.92 -40.43
N TYR A 379 -31.63 -12.66 -41.54
CA TYR A 379 -30.87 -11.44 -41.81
C TYR A 379 -31.45 -10.65 -42.99
N GLU A 380 -32.71 -10.89 -43.36
CA GLU A 380 -33.40 -10.15 -44.40
C GLU A 380 -33.38 -8.65 -44.04
N ARG A 381 -32.58 -7.87 -44.79
CA ARG A 381 -32.37 -6.44 -44.52
C ARG A 381 -33.71 -5.72 -44.60
N LYS A 382 -34.20 -5.23 -43.46
CA LYS A 382 -35.29 -4.26 -43.40
C LYS A 382 -34.92 -3.07 -44.30
N ASP A 383 -35.87 -2.62 -45.13
CA ASP A 383 -35.69 -1.52 -46.09
C ASP A 383 -34.87 -0.37 -45.49
N SER A 384 -33.66 -0.16 -46.00
CA SER A 384 -32.81 0.97 -45.60
C SER A 384 -33.48 2.30 -45.96
N GLY A 385 -33.16 3.36 -45.20
CA GLY A 385 -33.64 4.70 -45.49
C GLY A 385 -33.23 5.18 -46.89
N VAL A 386 -32.04 4.78 -47.37
CA VAL A 386 -31.57 5.04 -48.73
C VAL A 386 -32.44 4.31 -49.76
N ARG A 387 -32.78 3.03 -49.51
CA ARG A 387 -33.67 2.25 -50.40
C ARG A 387 -35.08 2.87 -50.47
N LYS A 388 -35.57 3.47 -49.38
CA LYS A 388 -36.83 4.22 -49.34
C LYS A 388 -36.73 5.58 -50.05
N PHE A 389 -35.60 6.29 -49.89
CA PHE A 389 -35.34 7.57 -50.57
C PHE A 389 -35.34 7.42 -52.09
N PHE A 390 -34.65 6.40 -52.63
CA PHE A 390 -34.64 6.12 -54.07
C PHE A 390 -35.91 5.43 -54.59
N ARG A 391 -36.81 4.96 -53.72
CA ARG A 391 -38.13 4.45 -54.14
C ARG A 391 -38.99 5.56 -54.75
N PHE A 392 -38.89 6.78 -54.22
CA PHE A 392 -39.56 7.98 -54.75
C PHE A 392 -39.11 8.29 -56.18
N PHE A 393 -37.82 8.12 -56.47
CA PHE A 393 -37.24 8.24 -57.80
C PHE A 393 -37.73 7.17 -58.78
N LYS A 394 -37.85 5.92 -58.31
CA LYS A 394 -38.31 4.80 -59.12
C LYS A 394 -39.81 4.87 -59.44
N GLU A 395 -40.63 5.39 -58.52
CA GLU A 395 -42.07 5.60 -58.75
C GLU A 395 -42.35 6.74 -59.74
N GLY A 396 -41.50 7.79 -59.76
CA GLY A 396 -41.55 8.85 -60.78
C GLY A 396 -41.21 8.37 -62.21
N LEU A 397 -40.45 7.28 -62.34
CA LEU A 397 -39.96 6.76 -63.62
C LEU A 397 -40.85 5.69 -64.26
N ASN A 398 -41.69 5.01 -63.49
CA ASN A 398 -42.68 4.04 -64.00
C ASN A 398 -44.04 4.68 -64.33
N SER A 399 -44.22 5.97 -64.04
CA SER A 399 -45.46 6.71 -64.25
C SER A 399 -45.41 7.47 -65.58
N GLY A 400 -45.51 6.73 -66.67
CA GLY A 400 -45.77 7.32 -67.99
C GLY A 400 -47.18 7.90 -68.03
N GLY A 401 -47.27 9.23 -67.89
CA GLY A 401 -48.41 10.06 -68.30
C GLY A 401 -49.49 10.25 -67.25
N TYR A 402 -49.45 11.40 -66.55
CA TYR A 402 -50.55 12.36 -66.30
C TYR A 402 -49.98 13.51 -65.46
N SER A 403 -50.02 14.75 -65.97
CA SER A 403 -49.82 15.98 -65.19
C SER A 403 -51.18 16.62 -64.86
N PRO A 404 -51.25 17.68 -64.03
CA PRO A 404 -51.01 17.72 -62.59
C PRO A 404 -52.29 18.16 -61.82
N GLY A 405 -52.48 17.65 -60.60
CA GLY A 405 -53.57 18.07 -59.71
C GLY A 405 -53.03 18.67 -58.41
N CYS A 406 -53.30 19.96 -58.21
CA CYS A 406 -53.03 20.72 -56.99
C CYS A 406 -53.53 19.99 -55.73
N GLY A 407 -52.70 19.93 -54.70
CA GLY A 407 -53.06 19.37 -53.40
C GLY A 407 -51.99 19.63 -52.36
N SER A 408 -52.05 20.81 -51.73
CA SER A 408 -51.25 21.17 -50.56
C SER A 408 -51.45 20.17 -49.43
N SER A 409 -50.38 19.56 -48.92
CA SER A 409 -50.28 19.22 -47.50
C SER A 409 -48.83 18.98 -47.11
N SER A 410 -48.30 19.91 -46.31
CA SER A 410 -47.06 19.70 -45.56
C SER A 410 -47.28 18.58 -44.54
N PRO A 411 -46.35 17.62 -44.36
CA PRO A 411 -46.39 16.76 -43.20
C PRO A 411 -45.77 17.52 -42.02
N VAL A 412 -46.65 18.04 -41.18
CA VAL A 412 -46.33 18.50 -39.82
C VAL A 412 -45.86 17.28 -39.01
N PRO A 413 -44.71 17.31 -38.32
CA PRO A 413 -44.33 16.26 -37.39
C PRO A 413 -45.29 16.28 -36.19
N SER A 414 -45.99 15.17 -35.95
CA SER A 414 -46.79 14.97 -34.75
C SER A 414 -45.91 15.09 -33.51
N THR A 415 -46.13 16.16 -32.77
CA THR A 415 -45.70 16.34 -31.38
C THR A 415 -46.37 15.28 -30.51
N ARG A 416 -45.58 14.31 -30.02
CA ARG A 416 -45.98 13.52 -28.86
C ARG A 416 -45.23 14.03 -27.63
N THR A 417 -45.84 15.04 -27.05
CA THR A 417 -45.93 15.39 -25.62
C THR A 417 -44.98 14.67 -24.66
N MET A 418 -44.10 15.46 -24.06
CA MET A 418 -43.51 15.24 -22.75
C MET A 418 -44.62 15.15 -21.69
N SER A 419 -44.61 14.07 -20.91
CA SER A 419 -45.21 14.04 -19.59
C SER A 419 -44.07 13.95 -18.58
N SER A 420 -43.79 15.08 -17.92
CA SER A 420 -43.02 15.17 -16.70
C SER A 420 -43.94 15.05 -15.48
N LEU A 421 -43.30 14.91 -14.31
CA LEU A 421 -43.82 14.86 -12.94
C LEU A 421 -44.18 13.44 -12.46
N SER A 422 -43.81 12.96 -11.28
CA SER A 422 -42.93 13.40 -10.19
C SER A 422 -43.19 12.39 -9.06
N SER A 423 -42.17 11.76 -8.48
CA SER A 423 -42.29 11.21 -7.13
C SER A 423 -40.92 10.87 -6.55
N ILE A 424 -40.43 11.83 -5.78
CA ILE A 424 -39.48 11.71 -4.67
C ILE A 424 -40.11 10.86 -3.55
N ALA A 425 -39.23 10.15 -2.83
CA ALA A 425 -39.35 9.55 -1.48
C ALA A 425 -39.12 8.03 -1.52
N GLN A 426 -38.34 7.39 -0.66
CA GLN A 426 -37.56 7.76 0.53
C GLN A 426 -36.72 6.51 0.86
N SER A 427 -35.51 6.69 1.41
CA SER A 427 -34.85 5.64 2.19
C SER A 427 -35.72 5.20 3.36
N PRO A 428 -35.45 4.01 3.91
CA PRO A 428 -35.29 3.98 5.35
C PRO A 428 -34.01 3.23 5.77
N ARG A 429 -33.28 3.92 6.64
CA ARG A 429 -32.44 3.46 7.76
C ARG A 429 -31.59 2.20 7.62
#